data_AF-D7G2K0-F1
#
_entry.id   AF-D7G2K0-F1
#
_cell.length_a   1.000
_cell.length_b   1.000
_cell.length_c   1.000
_cell.angle_alpha   90.00
_cell.angle_beta   90.00
_cell.angle_gamma   90.00
#
_symmetry.space_group_name_H-M   'P 1'
#
loop_
_entity.id
_entity.type
_entity.pdbx_description
1 polymer ?
#
loop_
_entity_poly.entity_id
_entity_poly.type
_entity_poly.pdbx_seq_one_letter_code
_entity_poly.pdbx_strand_id
1 'polypeptide(L)'
;MRWGLVPSFTKKGDKPDFFRMFNARSETAAEKPSFRRLVGRRHGVVAFTGFYEWKRDEKGERQPYYFHYADDRPLLFAVLYDTWQQGGDAIQGYGNGGGGKAGSSTSSSGGGGIGDGKAVPTTGGRGGHADLAGEGEGGLRGQAALLEREVEEEDRGGSLMFSYAVLTTKAAPRLEWLHERMPVILRGAQDAAAWMRCKGQEV
;
A
#
# COMPACT_ATOMS: atom_id res chain seq x y z
N MET A 1 2.67 5.57 -7.83
CA MET A 1 1.48 6.02 -7.10
C MET A 1 1.85 6.61 -5.75
N ARG A 2 0.98 7.43 -5.16
CA ARG A 2 1.14 8.06 -3.85
C ARG A 2 0.41 7.27 -2.76
N TRP A 3 1.09 6.93 -1.67
CA TRP A 3 0.42 6.42 -0.46
C TRP A 3 -0.19 7.59 0.31
N GLY A 4 -1.49 7.51 0.59
CA GLY A 4 -2.31 8.64 1.01
C GLY A 4 -3.28 9.01 -0.12
N LEU A 5 -4.51 8.51 -0.05
CA LEU A 5 -5.52 8.69 -1.08
C LEU A 5 -5.89 10.17 -1.24
N VAL A 6 -5.86 10.65 -2.48
CA VAL A 6 -6.41 11.94 -2.90
C VAL A 6 -7.68 11.65 -3.70
N PRO A 7 -8.87 11.98 -3.18
CA PRO A 7 -10.09 11.81 -3.93
C PRO A 7 -10.08 12.61 -5.24
N SER A 8 -10.51 12.00 -6.34
CA SER A 8 -10.66 12.65 -7.66
C SER A 8 -11.49 13.95 -7.64
N PHE A 9 -12.36 14.14 -6.65
CA PHE A 9 -13.16 15.35 -6.46
C PHE A 9 -12.47 16.46 -5.62
N THR A 10 -11.23 16.23 -5.17
CA THR A 10 -10.41 17.27 -4.52
C THR A 10 -10.25 18.46 -5.47
N LYS A 11 -10.42 19.70 -4.98
CA LYS A 11 -10.38 20.87 -5.85
C LYS A 11 -8.96 21.09 -6.38
N LYS A 12 -8.86 21.55 -7.62
CA LYS A 12 -7.58 21.98 -8.21
C LYS A 12 -7.07 23.18 -7.40
N GLY A 13 -5.87 23.05 -6.83
CA GLY A 13 -5.24 24.08 -5.97
C GLY A 13 -5.25 23.76 -4.47
N ASP A 14 -6.08 22.81 -4.01
CA ASP A 14 -5.98 22.32 -2.63
C ASP A 14 -4.67 21.55 -2.44
N LYS A 15 -4.02 21.72 -1.28
CA LYS A 15 -2.89 20.88 -0.87
C LYS A 15 -3.45 19.61 -0.22
N PRO A 16 -3.34 18.42 -0.83
CA PRO A 16 -3.92 17.20 -0.27
C PRO A 16 -3.18 16.79 1.02
N ASP A 17 -3.93 16.39 2.03
CA ASP A 17 -3.38 15.83 3.26
C ASP A 17 -3.25 14.31 3.16
N PHE A 18 -2.08 13.87 2.70
CA PHE A 18 -1.78 12.45 2.49
C PHE A 18 -1.74 11.65 3.80
N PHE A 19 -1.43 12.30 4.94
CA PHE A 19 -1.31 11.65 6.25
C PHE A 19 -2.68 11.32 6.86
N ARG A 20 -3.77 11.94 6.40
CA ARG A 20 -5.11 11.57 6.89
C ARG A 20 -5.72 10.40 6.12
N MET A 21 -5.16 10.04 4.97
CA MET A 21 -5.82 9.15 4.01
C MET A 21 -4.92 7.99 3.56
N PHE A 22 -3.88 7.64 4.32
CA PHE A 22 -3.03 6.49 4.02
C PHE A 22 -3.70 5.14 4.34
N ASN A 23 -4.70 5.14 5.24
CA ASN A 23 -5.48 3.96 5.63
C ASN A 23 -7.00 4.18 5.46
N ALA A 24 -7.72 3.11 5.09
CA ALA A 24 -9.17 3.04 5.05
C ALA A 24 -9.65 1.88 5.94
N ARG A 25 -10.61 2.12 6.83
CA ARG A 25 -11.19 1.06 7.68
C ARG A 25 -12.21 0.27 6.88
N SER A 26 -12.02 -1.04 6.74
CA SER A 26 -12.88 -1.91 5.91
C SER A 26 -14.35 -1.85 6.33
N GLU A 27 -14.62 -1.66 7.63
CA GLU A 27 -15.96 -1.61 8.22
C GLU A 27 -16.74 -0.36 7.81
N THR A 28 -16.06 0.74 7.49
CA THR A 28 -16.69 2.04 7.20
C THR A 28 -16.35 2.59 5.81
N ALA A 29 -15.54 1.86 5.04
CA ALA A 29 -15.09 2.30 3.72
C ALA A 29 -16.27 2.51 2.76
N ALA A 30 -17.33 1.69 2.86
CA ALA A 30 -18.54 1.81 2.04
C ALA A 30 -19.42 3.02 2.40
N GLU A 31 -19.18 3.67 3.54
CA GLU A 31 -19.99 4.79 4.02
C GLU A 31 -19.28 6.14 3.78
N LYS A 32 -17.95 6.15 3.93
CA LYS A 32 -17.15 7.38 3.86
C LYS A 32 -17.10 7.94 2.42
N PRO A 33 -17.43 9.22 2.18
CA PRO A 33 -17.44 9.81 0.84
C PRO A 33 -16.15 9.60 0.03
N SER A 34 -15.00 9.66 0.70
CA SER A 34 -13.69 9.46 0.08
C SER A 34 -13.44 8.05 -0.46
N PHE A 35 -14.11 7.03 0.10
CA PHE A 35 -13.84 5.62 -0.20
C PHE A 35 -15.04 4.91 -0.84
N ARG A 36 -16.28 5.26 -0.50
CA ARG A 36 -17.49 4.51 -0.87
C ARG A 36 -17.61 4.21 -2.36
N ARG A 37 -17.23 5.17 -3.21
CA ARG A 37 -17.27 5.03 -4.68
C ARG A 37 -16.17 4.11 -5.24
N LEU A 38 -15.12 3.85 -4.45
CA LEU A 38 -13.97 3.03 -4.82
C LEU A 38 -14.19 1.56 -4.48
N VAL A 39 -14.95 1.26 -3.42
CA VAL A 39 -15.22 -0.10 -2.90
C VAL A 39 -15.82 -1.06 -3.94
N GLY A 40 -16.46 -0.54 -4.98
CA GLY A 40 -16.98 -1.38 -6.07
C GLY A 40 -16.16 -1.35 -7.36
N ARG A 41 -15.08 -0.56 -7.45
CA ARG A 41 -14.51 -0.22 -8.77
C ARG A 41 -13.00 -0.07 -8.82
N ARG A 42 -12.37 0.32 -7.73
CA ARG A 42 -10.97 0.76 -7.73
C ARG A 42 -10.17 0.02 -6.66
N HIS A 43 -10.04 -1.28 -6.86
CA HIS A 43 -9.26 -2.19 -6.01
C HIS A 43 -7.87 -2.40 -6.57
N GLY A 44 -6.85 -2.31 -5.70
CA GLY A 44 -5.48 -2.63 -6.05
C GLY A 44 -4.83 -3.55 -5.01
N VAL A 45 -3.65 -4.06 -5.34
CA VAL A 45 -2.82 -4.85 -4.43
C VAL A 45 -1.44 -4.23 -4.39
N VAL A 46 -0.98 -3.84 -3.19
CA VAL A 46 0.40 -3.36 -3.00
C VAL A 46 1.21 -4.45 -2.31
N ALA A 47 2.35 -4.79 -2.89
CA ALA A 47 3.31 -5.73 -2.31
C ALA A 47 4.30 -5.01 -1.37
N PHE A 48 4.56 -5.55 -0.19
CA PHE A 48 5.58 -5.07 0.74
C PHE A 48 6.44 -6.24 1.23
N THR A 49 7.74 -6.04 1.43
CA THR A 49 8.58 -7.08 2.07
C THR A 49 8.26 -7.23 3.55
N GLY A 50 7.82 -6.14 4.20
CA GLY A 50 7.29 -6.17 5.56
C GLY A 50 6.81 -4.80 6.03
N PHE A 51 6.26 -4.74 7.24
CA PHE A 51 5.84 -3.50 7.88
C PHE A 51 6.22 -3.48 9.36
N TYR A 52 6.42 -2.28 9.89
CA TYR A 52 6.61 -2.05 11.31
C TYR A 52 5.27 -1.68 11.97
N GLU A 53 5.09 -2.15 13.20
CA GLU A 53 4.04 -1.68 14.10
C GLU A 53 4.66 -1.39 15.48
N TRP A 54 4.20 -0.34 16.15
CA TRP A 54 4.79 0.11 17.41
C TRP A 54 3.87 -0.22 18.58
N LYS A 55 4.36 -1.02 19.52
CA LYS A 55 3.73 -1.14 20.83
C LYS A 55 4.09 0.07 21.66
N ARG A 56 3.11 0.73 22.26
CA ARG A 56 3.35 1.64 23.38
C ARG A 56 3.30 0.83 24.67
N ASP A 57 4.33 0.94 25.50
CA ASP A 57 4.30 0.35 26.84
C ASP A 57 3.57 1.26 27.85
N GLU A 58 3.46 0.81 29.09
CA GLU A 58 2.78 1.55 30.17
C GLU A 58 3.41 2.91 30.48
N LYS A 59 4.69 3.10 30.11
CA LYS A 59 5.43 4.36 30.28
C LYS A 59 5.32 5.27 29.05
N GLY A 60 4.65 4.81 27.99
CA GLY A 60 4.50 5.53 26.73
C GLY A 60 5.65 5.32 25.74
N GLU A 61 6.64 4.48 26.07
CA GLU A 61 7.77 4.20 25.20
C GLU A 61 7.33 3.33 24.01
N ARG A 62 7.89 3.62 22.83
CA ARG A 62 7.51 2.96 21.57
C ARG A 62 8.50 1.84 21.22
N GLN A 63 8.05 0.60 21.32
CA GLN A 63 8.79 -0.57 20.84
C GLN A 63 8.34 -0.97 19.41
N PRO A 64 9.20 -0.89 18.39
CA PRO A 64 8.87 -1.37 17.05
C PRO A 64 8.89 -2.91 16.96
N TYR A 65 7.96 -3.46 16.19
CA TYR A 65 7.88 -4.86 15.78
C TYR A 65 7.83 -4.92 14.25
N TYR A 66 8.69 -5.73 13.65
CA TYR A 66 8.70 -5.94 12.21
C TYR A 66 7.93 -7.22 11.85
N PHE A 67 7.02 -7.09 10.89
CA PHE A 67 6.21 -8.18 10.35
C PHE A 67 6.62 -8.49 8.92
N HIS A 68 6.95 -9.75 8.70
CA HIS A 68 7.22 -10.32 7.38
C HIS A 68 6.81 -11.80 7.39
N TYR A 69 6.79 -12.43 6.21
CA TYR A 69 6.72 -13.88 6.15
C TYR A 69 8.10 -14.49 6.43
N ALA A 70 8.13 -15.65 7.10
CA ALA A 70 9.37 -16.34 7.44
C ALA A 70 10.16 -16.85 6.22
N ASP A 71 9.50 -16.97 5.07
CA ASP A 71 10.08 -17.35 3.78
C ASP A 71 10.41 -16.13 2.90
N ASP A 72 10.38 -14.92 3.46
CA ASP A 72 10.68 -13.64 2.81
C ASP A 72 9.82 -13.29 1.57
N ARG A 73 8.74 -14.04 1.33
CA ARG A 73 7.79 -13.66 0.27
C ARG A 73 7.11 -12.33 0.63
N PRO A 74 6.68 -11.54 -0.36
CA PRO A 74 6.02 -10.27 -0.10
C PRO A 74 4.65 -10.46 0.58
N LEU A 75 4.33 -9.55 1.50
CA LEU A 75 2.98 -9.32 1.98
C LEU A 75 2.19 -8.58 0.90
N LEU A 76 0.97 -9.06 0.61
CA LEU A 76 0.08 -8.43 -0.36
C LEU A 76 -1.04 -7.70 0.38
N PHE A 77 -1.05 -6.37 0.33
CA PHE A 77 -2.05 -5.55 1.01
C PHE A 77 -3.18 -5.19 0.05
N ALA A 78 -4.42 -5.37 0.50
CA ALA A 78 -5.59 -4.86 -0.20
C ALA A 78 -5.63 -3.32 -0.09
N VAL A 79 -5.77 -2.63 -1.22
CA VAL A 79 -5.88 -1.17 -1.24
C VAL A 79 -7.07 -0.71 -2.06
N LEU A 80 -7.58 0.48 -1.72
CA LEU A 80 -8.44 1.27 -2.60
C LEU A 80 -7.58 2.36 -3.24
N TYR A 81 -7.74 2.58 -4.55
CA TYR A 81 -6.99 3.59 -5.27
C TYR A 81 -7.91 4.58 -5.99
N ASP A 82 -7.35 5.72 -6.37
CA ASP A 82 -8.07 6.75 -7.11
C ASP A 82 -7.12 7.61 -7.94
N THR A 83 -7.67 8.29 -8.93
CA THR A 83 -6.94 9.17 -9.84
C THR A 83 -7.40 10.61 -9.68
N TRP A 84 -6.46 11.53 -9.49
CA TRP A 84 -6.73 12.96 -9.34
C TRP A 84 -5.93 13.75 -10.35
N GLN A 85 -6.59 14.61 -11.12
CA GLN A 85 -5.91 15.52 -12.04
C GLN A 85 -5.41 16.74 -11.27
N GLN A 86 -4.10 16.80 -11.06
CA GLN A 86 -3.47 17.99 -10.53
C GLN A 86 -3.58 19.08 -11.60
N GLY A 87 -4.18 20.23 -11.26
CA GLY A 87 -4.10 21.40 -12.13
C GLY A 87 -2.63 21.76 -12.32
N GLY A 88 -2.17 21.86 -13.57
CA GLY A 88 -0.83 22.34 -13.89
C GLY A 88 -0.91 23.65 -14.65
N ASP A 89 -0.15 24.65 -14.21
CA ASP A 89 0.57 25.47 -15.18
C ASP A 89 1.54 24.53 -15.90
N ALA A 90 1.57 24.60 -17.24
CA ALA A 90 2.39 23.73 -18.06
C ALA A 90 3.86 23.76 -17.60
N ILE A 91 4.39 22.61 -17.19
CA ILE A 91 5.84 22.48 -16.99
C ILE A 91 6.48 22.47 -18.38
N GLN A 92 7.11 23.58 -18.74
CA GLN A 92 7.96 23.68 -19.92
C GLN A 92 9.13 22.69 -19.76
N GLY A 93 9.23 21.76 -20.71
CA GLY A 93 10.10 20.60 -20.62
C GLY A 93 11.58 20.94 -20.45
N TYR A 94 12.24 20.20 -19.57
CA TYR A 94 13.69 20.03 -19.65
C TYR A 94 13.96 18.82 -20.53
N GLY A 95 14.53 19.07 -21.71
CA GLY A 95 14.86 18.08 -22.71
C GLY A 95 15.98 17.13 -22.29
N ASN A 96 15.73 15.85 -22.58
CA ASN A 96 16.62 14.80 -23.08
C ASN A 96 18.15 14.95 -22.97
N GLY A 97 18.81 13.98 -22.34
CA GLY A 97 20.26 13.78 -22.44
C GLY A 97 20.79 12.52 -21.74
N GLY A 98 20.95 11.42 -22.51
CA GLY A 98 21.80 10.25 -22.17
C GLY A 98 21.05 9.10 -21.49
N GLY A 99 20.98 7.87 -21.99
CA GLY A 99 21.97 7.11 -22.77
C GLY A 99 22.61 6.06 -21.85
N GLY A 100 22.05 4.83 -21.79
CA GLY A 100 22.59 3.79 -20.89
C GLY A 100 21.89 2.43 -20.94
N LYS A 101 22.32 1.61 -21.92
CA LYS A 101 22.28 0.14 -22.11
C LYS A 101 21.36 -0.78 -21.27
N ALA A 102 20.68 -1.63 -22.04
CA ALA A 102 20.08 -2.90 -21.66
C ALA A 102 21.09 -3.92 -21.10
N GLY A 103 20.66 -4.68 -20.08
CA GLY A 103 21.34 -5.84 -19.54
C GLY A 103 20.34 -6.96 -19.26
N SER A 104 20.32 -7.96 -20.13
CA SER A 104 19.59 -9.22 -19.99
C SER A 104 20.16 -10.07 -18.86
N SER A 105 19.33 -10.74 -18.07
CA SER A 105 19.71 -12.05 -17.52
C SER A 105 18.49 -12.94 -17.32
N THR A 106 18.72 -14.20 -17.66
CA THR A 106 17.80 -15.30 -17.87
C THR A 106 17.39 -16.02 -16.59
N SER A 107 16.23 -16.67 -16.68
CA SER A 107 15.56 -17.58 -15.76
C SER A 107 16.40 -18.67 -15.10
N SER A 108 16.04 -19.03 -13.87
CA SER A 108 16.03 -20.43 -13.43
C SER A 108 14.89 -20.68 -12.44
N SER A 109 14.00 -21.59 -12.83
CA SER A 109 12.89 -22.16 -12.07
C SER A 109 13.38 -23.09 -10.96
N GLY A 110 12.83 -22.94 -9.76
CA GLY A 110 12.95 -23.93 -8.68
C GLY A 110 11.64 -24.00 -7.92
N GLY A 111 10.84 -25.03 -8.18
CA GLY A 111 9.59 -25.30 -7.47
C GLY A 111 9.86 -25.82 -6.05
N GLY A 112 9.04 -25.38 -5.10
CA GLY A 112 9.02 -25.86 -3.73
C GLY A 112 7.64 -25.62 -3.13
N GLY A 113 7.03 -26.68 -2.61
CA GLY A 113 5.62 -26.77 -2.23
C GLY A 113 5.14 -25.76 -1.18
N ILE A 114 3.86 -25.41 -1.32
CA ILE A 114 3.12 -24.48 -0.47
C ILE A 114 2.73 -25.18 0.82
N GLY A 115 3.35 -24.79 1.92
CA GLY A 115 2.83 -24.98 3.28
C GLY A 115 2.28 -23.67 3.81
N ASP A 116 1.24 -23.72 4.64
CA ASP A 116 0.54 -22.57 5.22
C ASP A 116 1.43 -21.74 6.18
N GLY A 117 2.29 -20.89 5.61
CA GLY A 117 3.20 -20.03 6.37
C GLY A 117 2.48 -18.89 7.10
N LYS A 118 2.42 -18.95 8.43
CA LYS A 118 1.96 -17.86 9.31
C LYS A 118 3.01 -16.74 9.36
N ALA A 119 2.58 -15.48 9.28
CA ALA A 119 3.44 -14.34 9.58
C ALA A 119 3.94 -14.40 11.04
N VAL A 120 5.25 -14.22 11.24
CA VAL A 120 5.95 -14.34 12.53
C VAL A 120 6.50 -12.96 12.92
N PRO A 121 6.31 -12.51 14.17
CA PRO A 121 6.96 -11.30 14.67
C PRO A 121 8.42 -11.62 15.07
N THR A 122 9.40 -10.94 14.49
CA THR A 122 10.80 -11.02 14.95
C THR A 122 11.08 -9.90 15.94
N THR A 123 11.44 -10.25 17.18
CA THR A 123 12.00 -9.31 18.16
C THR A 123 13.45 -9.03 17.79
N GLY A 124 13.70 -7.90 17.13
CA GLY A 124 15.06 -7.46 16.80
C GLY A 124 15.84 -7.10 18.07
N GLY A 125 16.84 -7.92 18.39
CA GLY A 125 17.87 -7.60 19.37
C GLY A 125 18.70 -6.39 18.94
N ARG A 126 19.29 -5.70 19.92
CA ARG A 126 20.10 -4.50 19.77
C ARG A 126 21.21 -4.71 18.73
N GLY A 127 21.21 -3.92 17.65
CA GLY A 127 22.37 -3.78 16.76
C GLY A 127 22.03 -3.48 15.29
N GLY A 128 22.20 -2.22 14.88
CA GLY A 128 22.76 -1.85 13.56
C GLY A 128 21.90 -1.93 12.30
N HIS A 129 21.11 -0.90 12.02
CA HIS A 129 21.25 0.03 10.88
C HIS A 129 20.04 0.97 10.92
N ALA A 130 20.27 2.24 11.26
CA ALA A 130 19.23 3.26 11.26
C ALA A 130 18.92 3.65 9.80
N ASP A 131 17.67 3.48 9.39
CA ASP A 131 17.07 4.35 8.40
C ASP A 131 15.84 4.97 9.04
N LEU A 132 15.96 6.27 9.32
CA LEU A 132 14.96 7.11 9.96
C LEU A 132 13.85 7.41 8.94
N ALA A 133 12.84 6.53 8.85
CA ALA A 133 11.54 6.94 8.35
C ALA A 133 10.81 7.65 9.50
N GLY A 134 10.49 8.93 9.28
CA GLY A 134 10.09 9.92 10.27
C GLY A 134 8.95 9.53 11.22
N GLU A 135 8.85 10.32 12.28
CA GLU A 135 7.88 10.22 13.35
C GLU A 135 6.44 10.11 12.80
N GLY A 136 5.95 8.88 12.75
CA GLY A 136 4.62 8.51 12.27
C GLY A 136 4.28 7.11 12.75
N GLU A 137 3.00 6.81 12.90
CA GLU A 137 2.50 5.47 13.20
C GLU A 137 2.62 4.60 11.94
N GLY A 138 3.27 3.44 12.00
CA GLY A 138 3.38 2.54 10.84
C GLY A 138 4.47 2.96 9.84
N GLY A 139 5.56 2.21 9.72
CA GLY A 139 6.62 2.41 8.73
C GLY A 139 6.73 1.18 7.85
N LEU A 140 6.76 1.34 6.54
CA LEU A 140 6.89 0.24 5.60
C LEU A 140 8.35 0.10 5.17
N ARG A 141 8.85 -1.14 5.06
CA ARG A 141 10.14 -1.43 4.43
C ARG A 141 9.88 -2.34 3.25
N GLY A 142 10.24 -1.91 2.05
CA GLY A 142 10.13 -2.69 0.81
C GLY A 142 9.71 -1.87 -0.41
N GLN A 143 10.10 -2.32 -1.60
CA GLN A 143 9.63 -1.79 -2.88
C GLN A 143 8.13 -2.10 -3.02
N ALA A 144 7.30 -1.07 -2.96
CA ALA A 144 5.88 -1.17 -3.26
C ALA A 144 5.67 -1.35 -4.76
N ALA A 145 5.38 -2.57 -5.20
CA ALA A 145 4.82 -2.79 -6.53
C ALA A 145 3.31 -2.85 -6.39
N LEU A 146 2.60 -1.94 -7.07
CA LEU A 146 1.15 -2.07 -7.22
C LEU A 146 0.89 -2.95 -8.44
N LEU A 147 0.12 -4.02 -8.23
CA LEU A 147 -0.54 -4.71 -9.33
C LEU A 147 -1.85 -3.97 -9.59
N GLU A 148 -1.88 -3.22 -10.69
CA GLU A 148 -3.10 -2.62 -11.21
C GLU A 148 -3.54 -3.33 -12.48
N ARG A 149 -4.84 -3.28 -12.77
CA ARG A 149 -5.34 -3.55 -14.11
C ARG A 149 -4.89 -2.37 -14.98
N GLU A 150 -4.35 -2.62 -16.18
CA GLU A 150 -4.11 -1.55 -17.16
C GLU A 150 -5.41 -0.77 -17.36
N VAL A 151 -5.40 0.49 -16.95
CA VAL A 151 -6.45 1.45 -17.24
C VAL A 151 -5.87 2.38 -18.29
N GLU A 152 -6.30 2.23 -19.54
CA GLU A 152 -6.03 3.20 -20.60
C GLU A 152 -6.86 4.46 -20.30
N GLU A 153 -6.36 5.35 -19.43
CA GLU A 153 -6.95 6.67 -19.21
C GLU A 153 -6.23 7.70 -20.09
N GLU A 154 -6.96 8.26 -21.05
CA GLU A 154 -6.49 9.23 -22.04
C GLU A 154 -6.03 10.53 -21.36
N ASP A 155 -4.80 10.95 -21.65
CA ASP A 155 -4.18 12.12 -21.03
C ASP A 155 -4.86 13.42 -21.53
N ARG A 156 -5.71 14.02 -20.70
CA ARG A 156 -6.47 15.25 -21.03
C ARG A 156 -5.72 16.55 -20.70
N GLY A 157 -4.39 16.52 -20.62
CA GLY A 157 -3.57 17.72 -20.47
C GLY A 157 -3.42 18.21 -19.03
N GLY A 158 -3.05 17.32 -18.11
CA GLY A 158 -2.64 17.65 -16.74
C GLY A 158 -1.94 16.47 -16.08
N SER A 159 -1.07 16.71 -15.09
CA SER A 159 -0.37 15.61 -14.39
C SER A 159 -1.37 14.77 -13.61
N LEU A 160 -1.69 13.57 -14.11
CA LEU A 160 -2.56 12.61 -13.44
C LEU A 160 -1.82 12.01 -12.24
N MET A 161 -2.37 12.18 -11.04
CA MET A 161 -1.84 11.59 -9.82
C MET A 161 -2.65 10.36 -9.43
N PHE A 162 -2.00 9.20 -9.42
CA PHE A 162 -2.54 7.99 -8.84
C PHE A 162 -2.21 7.92 -7.35
N SER A 163 -3.21 7.67 -6.52
CA SER A 163 -3.06 7.60 -5.06
C SER A 163 -3.84 6.42 -4.48
N TYR A 164 -3.45 5.94 -3.29
CA TYR A 164 -4.11 4.80 -2.66
C TYR A 164 -4.15 4.88 -1.13
N ALA A 165 -5.10 4.16 -0.55
CA ALA A 165 -5.23 3.89 0.88
C ALA A 165 -5.19 2.38 1.13
N VAL A 166 -4.41 1.96 2.13
CA VAL A 166 -4.38 0.57 2.59
C VAL A 166 -5.65 0.26 3.37
N LEU A 167 -6.33 -0.84 3.03
CA LEU A 167 -7.46 -1.31 3.83
C LEU A 167 -6.94 -1.90 5.14
N THR A 168 -7.60 -1.52 6.22
CA THR A 168 -7.32 -2.00 7.57
C THR A 168 -8.58 -2.60 8.16
N THR A 169 -8.41 -3.64 8.97
CA THR A 169 -9.47 -4.28 9.75
C THR A 169 -9.08 -4.34 11.23
N LYS A 170 -9.98 -4.83 12.10
CA LYS A 170 -9.63 -5.11 13.49
C LYS A 170 -8.45 -6.09 13.53
N ALA A 171 -7.49 -5.86 14.42
CA ALA A 171 -6.40 -6.80 14.61
C ALA A 171 -6.95 -8.20 14.92
N ALA A 172 -6.32 -9.22 14.34
CA ALA A 172 -6.60 -10.60 14.71
C ALA A 172 -6.29 -10.79 16.21
N PRO A 173 -7.01 -11.66 16.95
CA PRO A 173 -6.83 -11.83 18.40
C PRO A 173 -5.36 -12.01 18.84
N ARG A 174 -4.55 -12.71 18.04
CA ARG A 174 -3.12 -12.93 18.31
C ARG A 174 -2.23 -11.67 18.20
N LEU A 175 -2.74 -10.58 17.66
CA LEU A 175 -2.06 -9.30 17.45
C LEU A 175 -2.71 -8.14 18.22
N GLU A 176 -3.87 -8.36 18.88
CA GLU A 176 -4.56 -7.30 19.63
C GLU A 176 -3.70 -6.70 20.75
N TRP A 177 -2.79 -7.49 21.33
CA TRP A 177 -1.84 -7.03 22.35
C TRP A 177 -0.82 -5.99 21.83
N LEU A 178 -0.64 -5.93 20.51
CA LEU A 178 0.30 -5.02 19.85
C LEU A 178 -0.40 -3.75 19.36
N HIS A 179 -1.51 -3.92 18.65
CA HIS A 179 -2.25 -2.80 18.06
C HIS A 179 -3.71 -3.20 17.79
N GLU A 180 -4.62 -2.22 17.76
CA GLU A 180 -6.07 -2.46 17.55
C GLU A 180 -6.44 -2.76 16.09
N ARG A 181 -5.57 -2.38 15.14
CA ARG A 181 -5.81 -2.48 13.70
C ARG A 181 -4.67 -3.21 13.02
N MET A 182 -5.00 -3.92 11.94
CA MET A 182 -4.01 -4.50 11.05
C MET A 182 -4.38 -4.28 9.58
N PRO A 183 -3.42 -4.26 8.65
CA PRO A 183 -3.69 -4.29 7.22
C PRO A 183 -4.51 -5.53 6.82
N VAL A 184 -5.33 -5.39 5.80
CA VAL A 184 -5.97 -6.53 5.13
C VAL A 184 -4.93 -7.20 4.23
N ILE A 185 -4.38 -8.31 4.70
CA ILE A 185 -3.33 -9.08 4.01
C ILE A 185 -3.99 -10.22 3.20
N LEU A 186 -3.72 -10.23 1.89
CA LEU A 186 -4.19 -11.23 0.93
C LEU A 186 -3.20 -12.41 0.93
N ARG A 187 -3.68 -13.65 1.08
CA ARG A 187 -2.81 -14.80 1.44
C ARG A 187 -2.09 -15.44 0.25
N GLY A 188 -2.26 -14.91 -0.95
CA GLY A 188 -1.60 -15.39 -2.15
C GLY A 188 -2.22 -14.83 -3.43
N ALA A 189 -1.77 -15.35 -4.57
CA ALA A 189 -2.18 -14.88 -5.90
C ALA A 189 -3.69 -15.04 -6.15
N GLN A 190 -4.32 -16.10 -5.63
CA GLN A 190 -5.75 -16.34 -5.81
C GLN A 190 -6.60 -15.28 -5.08
N ASP A 191 -6.28 -14.99 -3.81
CA ASP A 191 -6.96 -13.94 -3.03
C ASP A 191 -6.74 -12.56 -3.67
N ALA A 192 -5.51 -12.29 -4.12
CA ALA A 192 -5.19 -11.05 -4.83
C ALA A 192 -5.97 -10.91 -6.14
N ALA A 193 -6.06 -11.98 -6.93
CA ALA A 193 -6.86 -12.00 -8.15
C ALA A 193 -8.35 -11.84 -7.86
N ALA A 194 -8.89 -12.50 -6.83
CA ALA A 194 -10.27 -12.36 -6.41
C ALA A 194 -10.58 -10.91 -5.96
N TRP A 195 -9.69 -10.32 -5.18
CA TRP A 195 -9.77 -8.92 -4.75
C TRP A 195 -9.82 -7.94 -5.92
N MET A 196 -8.93 -8.11 -6.90
CA MET A 196 -8.88 -7.28 -8.12
C MET A 196 -10.06 -7.52 -9.07
N ARG A 197 -10.70 -8.70 -9.01
CA ARG A 197 -11.88 -9.04 -9.82
C ARG A 197 -13.19 -8.48 -9.28
N CYS A 198 -13.21 -7.91 -8.08
CA CYS A 198 -14.42 -7.37 -7.49
C CYS A 198 -14.99 -6.26 -8.38
N LYS A 199 -15.96 -6.62 -9.22
CA LYS A 199 -16.87 -5.70 -9.88
C LYS A 199 -17.95 -5.39 -8.86
N GLY A 200 -18.06 -4.14 -8.47
CA GLY A 200 -19.13 -3.66 -7.61
C GLY A 200 -20.46 -4.08 -8.19
N GLN A 201 -21.33 -4.63 -7.35
CA GLN A 201 -22.73 -4.73 -7.68
C GLN A 201 -23.20 -3.37 -8.18
N GLU A 202 -23.75 -3.35 -9.39
CA GLU A 202 -24.57 -2.24 -9.85
C GLU A 202 -25.68 -2.06 -8.81
N VAL A 203 -25.76 -0.85 -8.24
CA VAL A 203 -26.91 -0.38 -7.47
C VAL A 203 -27.81 0.36 -8.43
#